data_AF-A0A8H5G1W1-F1
#
_entry.id   AF-A0A8H5G1W1-F1
#
_cell.length_a   1.000
_cell.length_b   1.000
_cell.length_c   1.000
_cell.angle_alpha   90.00
_cell.angle_beta   90.00
_cell.angle_gamma   90.00
#
_symmetry.space_group_name_H-M   'P 1'
#
loop_
_entity.id
_entity.type
_entity.pdbx_description
1 polymer ?
#
loop_
_entity_poly.entity_id
_entity_poly.type
_entity_poly.pdbx_seq_one_letter_code
_entity_poly.pdbx_strand_id
1 'polypeptide(L)'
;MLVRSKTTCNATPIPQSAGPVDGSNSVLDPSRGAAQPFPDINSLNTAASGIPQVEPVIPVVESTIEQSEISSSRYSGQRPSQEGLLQQLPQLQQRLQNMKQHVQTLIPRMEKLEIQGLSEQLRERLGQLRQFLEKQREQLKSRIDLLDAESKFELQQRLQAIRREIQEFNEQFASQAPALRAIITAIMQQIKTELGNELLNLTG
;
A
#
# COMPACT_ATOMS: atom_id res chain seq x y z
N MET A 1 40.84 -30.41 -54.79
CA MET A 1 41.13 -30.26 -53.35
C MET A 1 39.86 -29.83 -52.64
N LEU A 2 39.48 -30.48 -51.54
CA LEU A 2 38.38 -30.02 -50.67
C LEU A 2 38.95 -29.17 -49.53
N VAL A 3 38.23 -28.13 -49.13
CA VAL A 3 38.31 -27.57 -47.77
C VAL A 3 36.89 -27.58 -47.20
N ARG A 4 36.71 -28.20 -46.03
CA ARG A 4 35.43 -28.33 -45.34
C ARG A 4 35.44 -27.48 -44.08
N SER A 5 34.41 -26.66 -43.89
CA SER A 5 34.12 -26.03 -42.59
C SER A 5 33.50 -27.05 -41.65
N LYS A 6 33.91 -27.05 -40.37
CA LYS A 6 33.19 -27.69 -39.27
C LYS A 6 33.31 -26.84 -38.00
N THR A 7 32.17 -26.48 -37.44
CA THR A 7 32.03 -25.94 -36.09
C THR A 7 31.48 -27.07 -35.22
N THR A 8 32.04 -27.28 -34.02
CA THR A 8 31.57 -28.33 -33.09
C THR A 8 31.34 -27.78 -31.70
N CYS A 9 30.32 -28.33 -31.04
CA CYS A 9 29.78 -27.90 -29.76
C CYS A 9 30.72 -28.17 -28.58
N ASN A 10 30.54 -27.43 -27.48
CA ASN A 10 31.12 -27.75 -26.17
C ASN A 10 30.01 -27.99 -25.14
N ALA A 11 30.27 -28.86 -24.16
CA ALA A 11 29.29 -29.36 -23.20
C ALA A 11 29.55 -28.87 -21.75
N THR A 12 28.45 -28.76 -21.00
CA THR A 12 28.22 -28.83 -19.52
C THR A 12 29.40 -28.80 -18.52
N PRO A 13 29.23 -28.20 -17.32
CA PRO A 13 28.53 -28.92 -16.25
C PRO A 13 27.62 -28.09 -15.30
N ILE A 14 26.84 -28.83 -14.50
CA ILE A 14 25.97 -28.37 -13.40
C ILE A 14 26.78 -28.30 -12.09
N PRO A 15 26.45 -27.41 -11.14
CA PRO A 15 26.73 -27.63 -9.71
C PRO A 15 25.47 -27.76 -8.85
N GLN A 16 25.56 -28.57 -7.79
CA GLN A 16 24.49 -28.86 -6.83
C GLN A 16 24.48 -27.88 -5.64
N SER A 17 23.42 -27.95 -4.84
CA SER A 17 23.09 -27.09 -3.69
C SER A 17 23.99 -27.22 -2.46
N ALA A 18 24.21 -26.12 -1.71
CA ALA A 18 24.43 -26.15 -0.26
C ALA A 18 24.18 -24.79 0.45
N GLY A 19 23.19 -24.74 1.36
CA GLY A 19 23.23 -24.00 2.63
C GLY A 19 23.09 -22.44 2.67
N PRO A 20 22.62 -21.85 3.80
CA PRO A 20 22.27 -20.42 3.89
C PRO A 20 23.05 -19.61 4.97
N VAL A 21 23.31 -18.30 4.73
CA VAL A 21 23.64 -17.31 5.80
C VAL A 21 23.19 -15.88 5.39
N ASP A 22 22.71 -15.10 6.36
CA ASP A 22 22.45 -13.64 6.30
C ASP A 22 23.69 -12.76 6.04
N GLY A 23 23.47 -11.48 5.69
CA GLY A 23 24.44 -10.41 6.01
C GLY A 23 24.57 -9.26 5.01
N SER A 24 24.04 -8.09 5.38
CA SER A 24 24.11 -6.80 4.66
C SER A 24 25.52 -6.33 4.25
N ASN A 25 25.64 -5.70 3.06
CA ASN A 25 26.11 -4.30 2.93
C ASN A 25 25.95 -3.73 1.50
N SER A 26 25.70 -2.42 1.43
CA SER A 26 25.30 -1.64 0.24
C SER A 26 26.45 -0.92 -0.50
N VAL A 27 26.07 -0.11 -1.52
CA VAL A 27 26.77 1.02 -2.20
C VAL A 27 27.44 0.67 -3.54
N LEU A 28 27.26 1.41 -4.67
CA LEU A 28 26.22 2.34 -5.19
C LEU A 28 26.47 2.53 -6.71
N ASP A 29 25.43 2.74 -7.55
CA ASP A 29 25.32 3.89 -8.51
C ASP A 29 23.95 3.89 -9.27
N PRO A 30 23.42 5.05 -9.75
CA PRO A 30 21.99 5.30 -9.64
C PRO A 30 21.37 5.99 -10.89
N SER A 31 20.54 5.31 -11.69
CA SER A 31 19.85 5.98 -12.80
C SER A 31 18.51 5.35 -13.18
N ARG A 32 17.49 6.23 -13.20
CA ARG A 32 16.07 6.02 -13.54
C ARG A 32 15.21 5.30 -12.50
N GLY A 33 14.18 6.01 -12.03
CA GLY A 33 13.16 5.48 -11.12
C GLY A 33 13.02 6.29 -9.84
N ALA A 34 12.74 7.59 -9.95
CA ALA A 34 12.43 8.42 -8.79
C ALA A 34 11.04 8.03 -8.22
N ALA A 35 11.01 6.99 -7.39
CA ALA A 35 9.90 6.74 -6.49
C ALA A 35 9.77 7.94 -5.56
N GLN A 36 8.60 8.58 -5.53
CA GLN A 36 8.35 9.64 -4.55
C GLN A 36 8.40 9.01 -3.15
N PRO A 37 9.19 9.56 -2.21
CA PRO A 37 9.20 9.06 -0.85
C PRO A 37 7.85 9.32 -0.19
N PHE A 38 7.40 8.38 0.64
CA PHE A 38 6.27 8.61 1.55
C PHE A 38 6.57 9.84 2.42
N PRO A 39 5.60 10.73 2.68
CA PRO A 39 5.83 11.89 3.54
C PRO A 39 6.14 11.44 4.96
N ASP A 40 7.21 12.00 5.53
CA ASP A 40 7.65 11.73 6.89
C ASP A 40 6.55 12.07 7.91
N ILE A 41 6.28 11.13 8.81
CA ILE A 41 5.21 11.23 9.82
C ILE A 41 5.45 12.38 10.82
N ASN A 42 6.67 12.92 10.86
CA ASN A 42 7.09 14.00 11.74
C ASN A 42 6.96 15.41 11.11
N SER A 43 6.59 15.54 9.83
CA SER A 43 6.48 16.84 9.15
C SER A 43 5.08 17.50 9.23
N LEU A 44 4.10 16.86 9.87
CA LEU A 44 2.72 17.37 9.96
C LEU A 44 2.46 18.38 11.10
N ASN A 45 3.48 18.83 11.82
CA ASN A 45 3.34 19.69 13.00
C ASN A 45 3.20 21.21 12.68
N THR A 46 3.13 21.61 11.41
CA THR A 46 3.20 23.04 11.01
C THR A 46 2.01 23.52 10.15
N ALA A 47 0.93 22.73 10.04
CA ALA A 47 -0.25 23.03 9.21
C ALA A 47 -1.58 22.91 9.96
N ALA A 48 -1.61 23.27 11.25
CA ALA A 48 -2.83 23.29 12.07
C ALA A 48 -2.98 24.56 12.95
N SER A 49 -2.36 25.68 12.56
CA SER A 49 -2.73 27.01 13.09
C SER A 49 -4.08 27.44 12.53
N GLY A 50 -5.15 26.87 13.06
CA GLY A 50 -6.51 27.06 12.55
C GLY A 50 -7.60 26.36 13.37
N ILE A 51 -7.31 25.95 14.61
CA ILE A 51 -8.35 25.55 15.56
C ILE A 51 -8.88 26.85 16.19
N PRO A 52 -10.13 27.28 15.94
CA PRO A 52 -10.73 28.30 16.78
C PRO A 52 -10.78 27.74 18.20
N GLN A 53 -10.19 28.44 19.17
CA GLN A 53 -10.35 28.06 20.57
C GLN A 53 -11.83 28.14 20.90
N VAL A 54 -12.49 26.98 20.96
CA VAL A 54 -13.81 26.87 21.58
C VAL A 54 -13.56 27.00 23.07
N GLU A 55 -13.67 28.24 23.57
CA GLU A 55 -13.77 28.48 25.00
C GLU A 55 -14.82 27.54 25.58
N PRO A 56 -14.55 26.88 26.73
CA PRO A 56 -15.57 26.08 27.37
C PRO A 56 -16.70 27.02 27.79
N VAL A 57 -17.82 26.99 27.05
CA VAL A 57 -19.06 27.67 27.43
C VAL A 57 -19.57 27.00 28.69
N ILE A 58 -19.11 27.51 29.83
CA ILE A 58 -19.65 27.17 31.14
C ILE A 58 -21.12 27.60 31.08
N PRO A 59 -22.10 26.69 31.28
CA PRO A 59 -23.48 27.10 31.39
C PRO A 59 -23.58 28.04 32.58
N VAL A 60 -23.94 29.29 32.32
CA VAL A 60 -24.24 30.29 33.37
C VAL A 60 -25.49 29.81 34.09
N VAL A 61 -25.30 29.03 35.14
CA VAL A 61 -26.34 28.78 36.13
C VAL A 61 -26.52 30.09 36.86
N GLU A 62 -27.66 30.75 36.63
CA GLU A 62 -28.10 31.90 37.43
C GLU A 62 -28.28 31.45 38.89
N SER A 63 -27.20 31.49 39.66
CA SER A 63 -27.30 31.58 41.10
C SER A 63 -27.83 32.99 41.41
N THR A 64 -29.09 33.05 41.84
CA THR A 64 -29.63 34.25 42.47
C THR A 64 -28.79 34.52 43.73
N ILE A 65 -27.79 35.38 43.60
CA ILE A 65 -27.03 35.90 44.74
C ILE A 65 -27.97 36.88 45.42
N GLU A 66 -28.65 36.42 46.48
CA GLU A 66 -29.28 37.34 47.42
C GLU A 66 -28.20 38.29 47.94
N GLN A 67 -28.35 39.57 47.60
CA GLN A 67 -27.47 40.65 48.05
C GLN A 67 -27.67 40.85 49.55
N SER A 68 -26.98 40.04 50.35
CA SER A 68 -26.81 40.31 51.77
C SER A 68 -25.91 41.54 51.88
N GLU A 69 -26.50 42.67 52.30
CA GLU A 69 -25.84 43.96 52.41
C GLU A 69 -24.66 43.90 53.40
N ILE A 70 -23.45 43.67 52.87
CA ILE A 70 -22.22 43.86 53.65
C ILE A 70 -22.01 45.37 53.80
N SER A 71 -22.68 45.94 54.80
CA SER A 71 -22.50 47.32 55.23
C SER A 71 -21.01 47.61 55.45
N SER A 72 -20.47 48.51 54.64
CA SER A 72 -19.05 48.85 54.62
C SER A 72 -18.62 49.54 55.91
N SER A 73 -18.26 48.75 56.93
CA SER A 73 -17.57 49.24 58.11
C SER A 73 -16.05 49.19 57.90
N ARG A 74 -15.44 50.35 58.15
CA ARG A 74 -14.05 50.72 57.85
C ARG A 74 -13.03 49.69 58.36
N TYR A 75 -11.90 49.61 57.67
CA TYR A 75 -10.66 49.02 58.20
C TYR A 75 -10.29 49.68 59.56
N SER A 76 -10.73 49.07 60.67
CA SER A 76 -10.10 49.25 61.97
C SER A 76 -9.17 48.08 62.22
N GLY A 77 -8.05 48.32 62.90
CA GLY A 77 -7.09 47.26 63.28
C GLY A 77 -7.59 46.34 64.40
N GLN A 78 -8.90 46.17 64.56
CA GLN A 78 -9.47 45.24 65.52
C GLN A 78 -9.44 43.82 64.92
N ARG A 79 -8.80 42.90 65.64
CA ARG A 79 -9.02 41.47 65.38
C ARG A 79 -10.54 41.24 65.48
N PRO A 80 -11.17 40.50 64.55
CA PRO A 80 -12.57 40.13 64.71
C PRO A 80 -12.73 39.44 66.06
N SER A 81 -13.77 39.82 66.81
CA SER A 81 -14.02 39.24 68.13
C SER A 81 -14.14 37.72 68.01
N GLN A 82 -13.73 36.98 69.05
CA GLN A 82 -13.87 35.53 69.03
C GLN A 82 -15.32 35.11 68.76
N GLU A 83 -16.29 35.87 69.28
CA GLU A 83 -17.71 35.69 69.05
C GLU A 83 -18.11 35.89 67.57
N GLY A 84 -17.54 36.90 66.88
CA GLY A 84 -17.77 37.12 65.45
C GLY A 84 -17.18 36.00 64.57
N LEU A 85 -15.99 35.50 64.92
CA LEU A 85 -15.41 34.32 64.25
C LEU A 85 -16.22 33.05 64.52
N LEU A 86 -16.72 32.87 65.75
CA LEU A 86 -17.57 31.74 66.12
C LEU A 86 -18.95 31.79 65.46
N GLN A 87 -19.52 32.97 65.23
CA GLN A 87 -20.76 33.12 64.45
C GLN A 87 -20.58 32.85 62.95
N GLN A 88 -19.40 33.12 62.39
CA GLN A 88 -19.09 32.80 60.99
C GLN A 88 -18.74 31.33 60.77
N LEU A 89 -18.28 30.62 61.82
CA LEU A 89 -17.84 29.23 61.74
C LEU A 89 -18.89 28.28 61.10
N PRO A 90 -20.19 28.31 61.46
CA PRO A 90 -21.20 27.43 60.85
C PRO A 90 -21.43 27.73 59.37
N GLN A 91 -21.44 29.00 58.97
CA GLN A 91 -21.59 29.39 57.55
C GLN A 91 -20.37 28.95 56.73
N LEU A 92 -19.17 29.10 57.30
CA LEU A 92 -17.92 28.70 56.65
C LEU A 92 -17.82 27.17 56.55
N GLN A 93 -18.25 26.45 57.58
CA GLN A 93 -18.33 24.98 57.61
C GLN A 93 -19.36 24.44 56.61
N GLN A 94 -20.54 25.06 56.51
CA GLN A 94 -21.57 24.73 55.52
C GLN A 94 -21.08 25.03 54.08
N ARG A 95 -20.41 26.17 53.86
CA ARG A 95 -19.80 26.51 52.56
C ARG A 95 -18.72 25.50 52.16
N LEU A 96 -17.91 25.05 53.12
CA LEU A 96 -16.87 24.04 52.89
C LEU A 96 -17.47 22.65 52.59
N GLN A 97 -18.60 22.32 53.22
CA GLN A 97 -19.36 21.09 52.98
C GLN A 97 -20.05 21.10 51.60
N ASN A 98 -20.67 22.22 51.21
CA ASN A 98 -21.21 22.44 49.86
C ASN A 98 -20.11 22.36 48.80
N MET A 99 -18.96 22.99 49.04
CA MET A 99 -17.80 22.94 48.13
C MET A 99 -17.25 21.51 47.99
N LYS A 100 -17.17 20.74 49.09
CA LYS A 100 -16.77 19.33 49.08
C LYS A 100 -17.73 18.48 48.24
N GLN A 101 -19.05 18.66 48.41
CA GLN A 101 -20.05 17.98 47.58
C GLN A 101 -19.91 18.38 46.10
N HIS A 102 -19.72 19.66 45.81
CA HIS A 102 -19.57 20.15 44.44
C HIS A 102 -18.35 19.52 43.75
N VAL A 103 -17.18 19.51 44.41
CA VAL A 103 -15.97 18.83 43.92
C VAL A 103 -16.21 17.32 43.71
N GLN A 104 -16.91 16.64 44.63
CA GLN A 104 -17.27 15.23 44.46
C GLN A 104 -18.19 14.97 43.25
N THR A 105 -19.01 15.95 42.83
CA THR A 105 -19.82 15.83 41.59
C THR A 105 -19.07 16.22 40.32
N LEU A 106 -17.98 16.99 40.42
CA LEU A 106 -17.21 17.46 39.27
C LEU A 106 -16.24 16.40 38.73
N ILE A 107 -15.56 15.66 39.61
CA ILE A 107 -14.58 14.64 39.19
C ILE A 107 -15.20 13.59 38.23
N PRO A 108 -16.34 12.94 38.55
CA PRO A 108 -16.95 11.96 37.63
C PRO A 108 -17.53 12.59 36.35
N ARG A 109 -17.84 13.90 36.37
CA ARG A 109 -18.28 14.64 35.18
C ARG A 109 -17.12 14.92 34.23
N MET A 110 -15.95 15.29 34.77
CA MET A 110 -14.73 15.48 33.99
C MET A 110 -14.29 14.16 33.34
N GLU A 111 -14.19 13.08 34.11
CA GLU A 111 -13.86 11.74 33.61
C GLU A 111 -14.81 11.31 32.48
N LYS A 112 -16.13 11.54 32.66
CA LYS A 112 -17.13 11.23 31.62
C LYS A 112 -16.92 12.06 30.34
N LEU A 113 -16.59 13.35 30.47
CA LEU A 113 -16.34 14.22 29.32
C LEU A 113 -15.06 13.83 28.57
N GLU A 114 -13.99 13.49 29.29
CA GLU A 114 -12.74 12.97 28.70
C GLU A 114 -12.98 11.66 27.94
N ILE A 115 -13.69 10.70 28.55
CA ILE A 115 -14.07 9.43 27.91
C ILE A 115 -14.94 9.68 26.66
N GLN A 116 -15.89 10.61 26.73
CA GLN A 116 -16.71 10.98 25.58
C GLN A 116 -15.87 11.58 24.44
N GLY A 117 -14.99 12.54 24.74
CA GLY A 117 -14.09 13.15 23.75
C GLY A 117 -13.15 12.13 23.09
N LEU A 118 -12.54 11.23 23.87
CA LEU A 118 -11.72 10.13 23.35
C LEU A 118 -12.53 9.17 22.47
N SER A 119 -13.79 8.89 22.82
CA SER A 119 -14.68 8.04 22.02
C SER A 119 -15.07 8.67 20.68
N GLU A 120 -15.21 10.00 20.65
CA GLU A 120 -15.49 10.79 19.44
C GLU A 120 -14.28 10.73 18.49
N GLN A 121 -13.09 11.05 19.01
CA GLN A 121 -11.83 11.01 18.25
C GLN A 121 -11.52 9.61 17.71
N LEU A 122 -11.79 8.56 18.49
CA LEU A 122 -11.61 7.18 18.04
C LEU A 122 -12.60 6.81 16.92
N ARG A 123 -13.86 7.26 17.03
CA ARG A 123 -14.89 7.06 15.99
C ARG A 123 -14.50 7.75 14.68
N GLU A 124 -14.03 8.99 14.74
CA GLU A 124 -13.54 9.73 13.58
C GLU A 124 -12.33 9.05 12.93
N ARG A 125 -11.31 8.68 13.71
CA ARG A 125 -10.11 7.97 13.21
C ARG A 125 -10.46 6.63 12.59
N LEU A 126 -11.39 5.86 13.18
CA LEU A 126 -11.90 4.62 12.58
C LEU A 126 -12.67 4.89 11.27
N GLY A 127 -13.42 5.98 11.18
CA GLY A 127 -14.07 6.42 9.94
C GLY A 127 -13.07 6.74 8.83
N GLN A 128 -12.05 7.55 9.14
CA GLN A 128 -10.96 7.89 8.23
C GLN A 128 -10.18 6.65 7.77
N LEU A 129 -9.84 5.75 8.69
CA LEU A 129 -9.14 4.49 8.38
C LEU A 129 -9.97 3.59 7.46
N ARG A 130 -11.28 3.47 7.69
CA ARG A 130 -12.18 2.72 6.80
C ARG A 130 -12.21 3.32 5.40
N GLN A 131 -12.33 4.64 5.26
CA GLN A 131 -12.30 5.31 3.96
C GLN A 131 -10.95 5.15 3.25
N PHE A 132 -9.83 5.18 3.98
CA PHE A 132 -8.51 4.93 3.43
C PHE A 132 -8.37 3.49 2.90
N LEU A 133 -8.75 2.50 3.70
CA LEU A 133 -8.69 1.08 3.32
C LEU A 133 -9.62 0.78 2.13
N GLU A 134 -10.80 1.39 2.06
CA GLU A 134 -11.70 1.22 0.92
C GLU A 134 -11.09 1.78 -0.38
N LYS A 135 -10.51 2.98 -0.34
CA LYS A 135 -9.78 3.54 -1.49
C LYS A 135 -8.60 2.66 -1.92
N GLN A 136 -7.85 2.09 -0.98
CA GLN A 136 -6.78 1.14 -1.30
C GLN A 136 -7.32 -0.15 -1.94
N ARG A 137 -8.46 -0.66 -1.47
CA ARG A 137 -9.16 -1.81 -2.06
C ARG A 137 -9.60 -1.54 -3.50
N GLU A 138 -10.21 -0.39 -3.75
CA GLU A 138 -10.63 0.03 -5.10
C GLU A 138 -9.45 0.20 -6.05
N GLN A 139 -8.37 0.85 -5.60
CA GLN A 139 -7.14 1.01 -6.38
C GLN A 139 -6.49 -0.34 -6.72
N LEU A 140 -6.40 -1.24 -5.75
CA LEU A 140 -5.84 -2.59 -5.99
C LEU A 140 -6.71 -3.39 -6.96
N LYS A 141 -8.04 -3.34 -6.81
CA LYS A 141 -8.97 -4.01 -7.72
C LYS A 141 -8.83 -3.49 -9.16
N SER A 142 -8.86 -2.17 -9.34
CA SER A 142 -8.67 -1.53 -10.66
C SER A 142 -7.34 -1.94 -11.31
N ARG A 143 -6.27 -2.05 -10.52
CA ARG A 143 -4.96 -2.49 -11.01
C ARG A 143 -4.92 -3.97 -11.39
N ILE A 144 -5.64 -4.84 -10.68
CA ILE A 144 -5.81 -6.25 -11.05
C ILE A 144 -6.60 -6.37 -12.35
N ASP A 145 -7.74 -5.65 -12.46
CA ASP A 145 -8.60 -5.67 -13.65
C ASP A 145 -7.84 -5.18 -14.91
N LEU A 146 -6.97 -4.16 -14.76
CA LEU A 146 -6.08 -3.69 -15.83
C LEU A 146 -5.05 -4.74 -16.23
N LEU A 147 -4.34 -5.33 -15.27
CA LEU A 147 -3.29 -6.33 -15.54
C LEU A 147 -3.85 -7.61 -16.19
N ASP A 148 -5.07 -8.03 -15.85
CA ASP A 148 -5.75 -9.15 -16.51
C ASP A 148 -6.06 -8.82 -17.98
N ALA A 149 -6.60 -7.61 -18.24
CA ALA A 149 -6.89 -7.15 -19.59
C ALA A 149 -5.64 -7.04 -20.47
N GLU A 150 -4.56 -6.45 -19.94
CA GLU A 150 -3.25 -6.34 -20.60
C GLU A 150 -2.65 -7.73 -20.89
N SER A 151 -2.58 -8.60 -19.88
CA SER A 151 -2.02 -9.96 -20.02
C SER A 151 -2.79 -10.78 -21.05
N LYS A 152 -4.13 -10.71 -21.02
CA LYS A 152 -5.01 -11.38 -21.98
C LYS A 152 -4.81 -10.87 -23.41
N PHE A 153 -4.64 -9.56 -23.58
CA PHE A 153 -4.38 -8.94 -24.87
C PHE A 153 -3.00 -9.35 -25.43
N GLU A 154 -1.95 -9.30 -24.63
CA GLU A 154 -0.62 -9.76 -25.03
C GLU A 154 -0.61 -11.24 -25.43
N LEU A 155 -1.24 -12.11 -24.63
CA LEU A 155 -1.34 -13.54 -24.94
C LEU A 155 -2.12 -13.79 -26.24
N GLN A 156 -3.18 -13.03 -26.50
CA GLN A 156 -3.91 -13.09 -27.76
C GLN A 156 -3.05 -12.65 -28.95
N GLN A 157 -2.28 -11.56 -28.83
CA GLN A 157 -1.37 -11.13 -29.88
C GLN A 157 -0.27 -12.16 -30.17
N ARG A 158 0.40 -12.66 -29.12
CA ARG A 158 1.45 -13.69 -29.27
C ARG A 158 0.91 -14.97 -29.89
N LEU A 159 -0.29 -15.41 -29.50
CA LEU A 159 -0.95 -16.56 -30.11
C LEU A 159 -1.30 -16.32 -31.59
N GLN A 160 -1.70 -15.12 -31.98
CA GLN A 160 -1.94 -14.77 -33.39
C GLN A 160 -0.63 -14.72 -34.20
N ALA A 161 0.46 -14.19 -33.63
CA ALA A 161 1.78 -14.18 -34.27
C ALA A 161 2.28 -15.60 -34.55
N ILE A 162 2.28 -16.47 -33.53
CA ILE A 162 2.69 -17.89 -33.66
C ILE A 162 1.83 -18.62 -34.70
N ARG A 163 0.51 -18.33 -34.78
CA ARG A 163 -0.36 -18.93 -35.82
C ARG A 163 0.04 -18.49 -37.23
N ARG A 164 0.46 -17.24 -37.43
CA ARG A 164 0.98 -16.75 -38.73
C ARG A 164 2.32 -17.41 -39.06
N GLU A 165 3.26 -17.45 -38.11
CA GLU A 165 4.56 -18.10 -38.29
C GLU A 165 4.42 -19.59 -38.69
N ILE A 166 3.51 -20.33 -38.05
CA ILE A 166 3.20 -21.72 -38.41
C ILE A 166 2.58 -21.81 -39.83
N GLN A 167 1.70 -20.88 -40.19
CA GLN A 167 1.10 -20.85 -41.53
C GLN A 167 2.16 -20.56 -42.61
N GLU A 168 2.98 -19.53 -42.42
CA GLU A 168 4.06 -19.14 -43.33
C GLU A 168 5.09 -20.27 -43.49
N PHE A 169 5.46 -20.96 -42.40
CA PHE A 169 6.32 -22.14 -42.47
C PHE A 169 5.69 -23.28 -43.28
N ASN A 170 4.40 -23.55 -43.10
CA ASN A 170 3.69 -24.58 -43.85
C ASN A 170 3.59 -24.22 -45.35
N GLU A 171 3.36 -22.96 -45.70
CA GLU A 171 3.33 -22.47 -47.09
C GLU A 171 4.72 -22.59 -47.74
N GLN A 172 5.79 -22.21 -47.01
CA GLN A 172 7.17 -22.41 -47.46
C GLN A 172 7.47 -23.90 -47.69
N PHE A 173 7.13 -24.78 -46.74
CA PHE A 173 7.33 -26.23 -46.90
C PHE A 173 6.52 -26.81 -48.07
N ALA A 174 5.27 -26.39 -48.24
CA ALA A 174 4.41 -26.79 -49.36
C ALA A 174 4.99 -26.35 -50.71
N SER A 175 5.59 -25.15 -50.80
CA SER A 175 6.25 -24.68 -52.03
C SER A 175 7.55 -25.43 -52.37
N GLN A 176 8.27 -25.95 -51.36
CA GLN A 176 9.50 -26.72 -51.55
C GLN A 176 9.24 -28.19 -51.89
N ALA A 177 8.11 -28.75 -51.43
CA ALA A 177 7.79 -30.17 -51.63
C ALA A 177 7.76 -30.63 -53.11
N PRO A 178 7.24 -29.87 -54.10
CA PRO A 178 7.33 -30.22 -55.51
C PRO A 178 8.78 -30.30 -56.03
N ALA A 179 9.65 -29.35 -55.63
CA ALA A 179 11.05 -29.34 -56.04
C ALA A 179 11.80 -30.56 -55.47
N LEU A 180 11.58 -30.90 -54.20
CA LEU A 180 12.13 -32.10 -53.58
C LEU A 180 11.64 -33.38 -54.27
N ARG A 181 10.35 -33.47 -54.61
CA ARG A 181 9.79 -34.61 -55.37
C ARG A 181 10.40 -34.71 -56.77
N ALA A 182 10.63 -33.59 -57.46
CA ALA A 182 11.27 -33.57 -58.77
C ALA A 182 12.73 -34.07 -58.69
N ILE A 183 13.51 -33.61 -57.71
CA ILE A 183 14.88 -34.06 -57.47
C ILE A 183 14.92 -35.58 -57.21
N ILE A 184 14.07 -36.09 -56.31
CA ILE A 184 13.98 -37.53 -56.01
C ILE A 184 13.60 -38.34 -57.27
N THR A 185 12.66 -37.82 -58.08
CA THR A 185 12.24 -38.47 -59.34
C THR A 185 13.38 -38.52 -60.36
N ALA A 186 14.13 -37.43 -60.51
CA ALA A 186 15.29 -37.38 -61.40
C ALA A 186 16.39 -38.37 -60.97
N ILE A 187 16.70 -38.44 -59.67
CA ILE A 187 17.67 -39.40 -59.12
C ILE A 187 17.24 -40.85 -59.39
N MET A 188 15.96 -41.18 -59.18
CA MET A 188 15.44 -42.53 -59.49
C MET A 188 15.52 -42.86 -60.99
N GLN A 189 15.25 -41.91 -61.87
CA GLN A 189 15.38 -42.10 -63.32
C GLN A 189 16.84 -42.28 -63.74
N GLN A 190 17.77 -41.52 -63.16
CA GLN A 190 19.20 -41.67 -63.42
C GLN A 190 19.69 -43.06 -63.01
N ILE A 191 19.42 -43.49 -61.76
CA ILE A 191 19.79 -44.83 -61.26
C ILE A 191 19.21 -45.94 -62.16
N LYS A 192 17.95 -45.82 -62.59
CA LYS A 192 17.32 -46.77 -63.51
C LYS A 192 18.04 -46.85 -64.87
N THR A 193 18.53 -45.72 -65.35
CA THR A 193 19.24 -45.62 -66.63
C THR A 193 20.65 -46.22 -66.52
N GLU A 194 21.38 -45.90 -65.45
CA GLU A 194 22.71 -46.44 -65.16
C GLU A 194 22.66 -47.98 -65.03
N LEU A 195 21.75 -48.52 -64.23
CA LEU A 195 21.55 -49.98 -64.11
C LEU A 195 21.15 -50.65 -65.44
N GLY A 196 20.34 -49.99 -66.26
CA GLY A 196 19.97 -50.50 -67.58
C GLY A 196 21.17 -50.60 -68.53
N ASN A 197 22.05 -49.59 -68.51
CA ASN A 197 23.27 -49.57 -69.31
C ASN A 197 24.29 -50.61 -68.82
N GLU A 198 24.43 -50.79 -67.50
CA GLU A 198 25.29 -51.84 -66.92
C GLU A 198 24.80 -53.25 -67.31
N LEU A 199 23.49 -53.51 -67.27
CA LEU A 199 22.91 -54.78 -67.70
C LEU A 199 23.16 -55.08 -69.19
N LEU A 200 23.07 -54.07 -70.07
CA LEU A 200 23.39 -54.22 -71.48
C LEU A 200 24.88 -54.56 -71.69
N ASN A 201 25.78 -53.89 -70.98
CA ASN A 201 27.23 -54.16 -71.02
C ASN A 201 27.62 -55.55 -70.46
N LEU A 202 26.73 -56.22 -69.71
CA LEU A 202 26.95 -57.56 -69.15
C LEU A 202 26.28 -58.67 -69.98
N THR A 203 25.47 -58.34 -70.99
CA THR A 203 24.66 -59.29 -71.76
C THR A 203 24.88 -59.24 -73.27
N GLY A 204 25.69 -58.29 -73.77
CA GLY A 204 26.18 -58.21 -75.15
C GLY A 204 27.66 -58.60 -75.27
#